data_AF-A0A1L5KJJ6-F1
#
_entry.id   AF-A0A1L5KJJ6-F1
#
_cell.length_a   1.000
_cell.length_b   1.000
_cell.length_c   1.000
_cell.angle_alpha   90.00
_cell.angle_beta   90.00
_cell.angle_gamma   90.00
#
_symmetry.space_group_name_H-M   'P 1'
#
loop_
_entity.id
_entity.type
_entity.pdbx_description
1 polymer ?
#
loop_
_entity_poly.entity_id
_entity_poly.type
_entity_poly.pdbx_seq_one_letter_code
_entity_poly.pdbx_strand_id
1 'polypeptide(L)' 'MTPTSLIPQEASVIGMNYPQLCEKLIEVSLKKYQ' A
#
# COMPACT_ATOMS: atom_id res chain seq x y z
N MET A 1 -7.01 4.59 4.68
CA MET A 1 -6.71 3.61 5.74
C MET A 1 -6.17 4.38 6.94
N THR A 2 -6.24 3.86 8.17
CA THR A 2 -5.62 4.52 9.34
C THR A 2 -4.23 3.96 9.61
N PRO A 3 -3.33 4.69 10.30
CA PRO A 3 -2.02 4.16 10.68
C PRO A 3 -2.09 2.88 11.54
N THR A 4 -3.18 2.71 12.28
CA THR A 4 -3.43 1.52 13.13
C THR A 4 -4.11 0.37 12.39
N SER A 5 -4.36 0.49 11.09
CA SER A 5 -4.85 -0.61 10.26
C SER A 5 -3.75 -1.65 10.05
N LEU A 6 -4.12 -2.94 9.94
CA LEU A 6 -3.17 -4.05 9.77
C LEU A 6 -2.27 -3.89 8.54
N ILE A 7 -2.84 -3.52 7.39
CA ILE A 7 -2.11 -3.45 6.12
C ILE A 7 -0.96 -2.40 6.16
N PRO A 8 -1.18 -1.13 6.58
CA PRO A 8 -0.06 -0.19 6.79
C PRO A 8 1.00 -0.68 7.79
N GLN A 9 0.60 -1.43 8.84
CA GLN A 9 1.56 -1.97 9.81
C GLN A 9 2.44 -3.05 9.18
N GLU A 10 1.85 -4.01 8.46
CA GLU A 10 2.58 -5.07 7.76
C GLU A 10 3.50 -4.51 6.66
N ALA A 11 3.03 -3.50 5.92
CA ALA A 11 3.84 -2.79 4.94
C ALA A 11 5.09 -2.16 5.59
N SER A 12 4.94 -1.55 6.76
CA SER A 12 6.07 -0.98 7.51
C SER A 12 7.09 -2.04 7.92
N VAL A 13 6.65 -3.23 8.32
CA VAL A 13 7.53 -4.36 8.70
C VAL A 13 8.41 -4.81 7.53
N ILE A 14 7.90 -4.74 6.30
CA ILE A 14 8.67 -5.07 5.08
C ILE A 14 9.42 -3.85 4.50
N GLY A 15 9.50 -2.74 5.23
CA GLY A 15 10.23 -1.54 4.83
C GLY A 15 9.49 -0.64 3.82
N MET A 16 8.18 -0.81 3.67
CA MET A 16 7.33 0.03 2.81
C MET A 16 6.58 1.07 3.64
N ASN A 17 6.76 2.35 3.32
CA ASN A 17 6.04 3.42 4.00
C ASN A 17 4.62 3.61 3.43
N TYR A 18 3.79 4.36 4.15
CA TYR A 18 2.38 4.56 3.78
C TYR A 18 2.19 5.20 2.39
N PRO A 19 2.91 6.27 2.02
CA PRO A 19 2.87 6.79 0.64
C PRO A 19 3.19 5.75 -0.44
N GLN A 20 4.24 4.95 -0.26
CA GLN A 20 4.63 3.90 -1.20
C GLN A 20 3.56 2.82 -1.32
N LEU A 21 2.93 2.43 -0.21
CA LEU A 21 1.80 1.50 -0.21
C LEU A 21 0.64 2.05 -1.03
N CYS A 22 0.28 3.33 -0.85
CA CYS A 22 -0.79 3.97 -1.62
C CYS A 22 -0.49 3.98 -3.12
N GLU A 23 0.72 4.36 -3.52
CA GLU A 23 1.14 4.32 -4.92
C GLU A 23 1.08 2.90 -5.48
N LYS A 24 1.53 1.91 -4.71
CA LYS A 24 1.49 0.50 -5.13
C LYS A 24 0.07 0.01 -5.35
N LEU A 25 -0.85 0.37 -4.47
CA LEU A 25 -2.27 0.01 -4.59
C LEU A 25 -2.91 0.59 -5.85
N ILE A 26 -2.56 1.84 -6.20
CA ILE A 26 -3.02 2.47 -7.45
C ILE A 26 -2.44 1.72 -8.66
N GLU A 27 -1.13 1.48 -8.67
CA GLU A 27 -0.43 0.76 -9.77
C GLU A 27 -1.08 -0.60 -10.05
N VAL A 28 -1.27 -1.43 -9.03
CA VAL A 28 -1.84 -2.78 -9.20
C VAL A 28 -3.32 -2.74 -9.59
N SER A 29 -4.07 -1.73 -9.13
CA SER A 29 -5.48 -1.57 -9.48
C SER A 29 -5.64 -1.17 -10.94
N LEU A 30 -4.75 -0.32 -11.46
CA LEU A 30 -4.77 0.12 -12.86
C LEU A 30 -4.31 -0.96 -13.84
N LYS A 31 -3.42 -1.87 -13.45
CA LYS A 31 -3.00 -3.01 -14.28
C LYS A 31 -4.15 -3.89 -14.77
N LYS A 32 -5.29 -3.89 -14.07
CA LYS A 32 -6.50 -4.61 -14.50
C LYS A 32 -7.15 -4.01 -15.76
N TYR A 33 -6.91 -2.73 -16.03
CA TYR A 33 -7.58 -1.95 -17.09
C TYR A 33 -6.64 -1.62 -18.27
N GLN A 34 -5.42 -2.16 -18.26
CA GLN A 34 -4.52 -2.17 -19.41
C GLN A 34 -4.73 -3.43 -20.22
#